data_AF-A0A1I7RMK7-F1
#
_entry.id   AF-A0A1I7RMK7-F1
#
_cell.length_a   1.000
_cell.length_b   1.000
_cell.length_c   1.000
_cell.angle_alpha   90.00
_cell.angle_beta   90.00
_cell.angle_gamma   90.00
#
_symmetry.space_group_name_H-M   'P 1'
#
loop_
_entity.id
_entity.type
_entity.pdbx_description
1 polymer ?
#
loop_
_entity_poly.entity_id
_entity_poly.type
_entity_poly.pdbx_seq_one_letter_code
_entity_poly.pdbx_strand_id
1 'polypeptide(L)'
;MSERNFQLNAQPRDKLIFSGDLNGETSATLHLTNRSDSRQAFKVKCTRNDIFKIRPAAGILDFGQSVDVIITFKPKSDYTPQSDRHHIGVYHIPAPEGSTCTGAWAEHYGPPQGEVRIKVFFEK
;
A
#
# COMPACT_ATOMS: atom_id res chain seq x y z
N MET A 1 -8.68 -16.02 4.61
CA MET A 1 -8.25 -16.00 6.03
C MET A 1 -6.85 -15.36 6.15
N SER A 2 -6.58 -14.24 5.47
CA SER A 2 -5.22 -13.70 5.31
C SER A 2 -4.90 -12.50 6.23
N GLU A 3 -5.90 -11.93 6.90
CA GLU A 3 -5.71 -10.73 7.74
C GLU A 3 -5.19 -11.04 9.15
N ARG A 4 -5.16 -12.31 9.58
CA ARG A 4 -4.93 -12.66 11.00
C ARG A 4 -3.53 -12.30 11.52
N ASN A 5 -2.59 -11.98 10.64
CA ASN A 5 -1.21 -11.66 10.99
C ASN A 5 -0.72 -10.29 10.47
N PHE A 6 -1.62 -9.40 10.02
CA PHE A 6 -1.22 -8.07 9.58
C PHE A 6 -0.80 -7.21 10.78
N GLN A 7 0.51 -6.96 10.91
CA GLN A 7 1.07 -6.27 12.09
C GLN A 7 1.27 -4.76 11.89
N LEU A 8 1.15 -4.27 10.67
CA LEU A 8 1.13 -2.84 10.39
C LEU A 8 -0.27 -2.29 10.62
N ASN A 9 -0.38 -1.04 11.04
CA ASN A 9 -1.64 -0.31 11.03
C ASN A 9 -1.73 0.49 9.73
N ALA A 10 -2.73 0.20 8.90
CA ALA A 10 -2.96 0.89 7.63
C ALA A 10 -4.23 1.73 7.71
N GLN A 11 -4.12 3.03 7.41
CA GLN A 11 -5.22 3.98 7.47
C GLN A 11 -5.27 4.82 6.18
N PRO A 12 -6.36 4.75 5.40
CA PRO A 12 -7.60 3.98 5.62
C PRO A 12 -7.45 2.48 5.34
N ARG A 13 -8.19 1.63 6.09
CA ARG A 13 -8.14 0.16 5.97
C ARG A 13 -9.17 -0.41 4.99
N ASP A 14 -10.36 0.17 4.94
CA ASP A 14 -11.47 -0.43 4.19
C ASP A 14 -11.50 0.06 2.74
N LYS A 15 -11.50 1.37 2.56
CA LYS A 15 -11.58 2.02 1.26
C LYS A 15 -10.66 3.23 1.16
N LEU A 16 -9.99 3.34 0.02
CA LEU A 16 -9.21 4.50 -0.38
C LEU A 16 -10.05 5.29 -1.39
N ILE A 17 -10.41 6.51 -1.02
CA ILE A 17 -11.28 7.38 -1.81
C ILE A 17 -10.42 8.39 -2.56
N PHE A 18 -10.59 8.44 -3.88
CA PHE A 18 -10.05 9.48 -4.74
C PHE A 18 -11.16 10.47 -5.06
N SER A 19 -11.04 11.69 -4.52
CA SER A 19 -11.96 12.80 -4.76
C SER A 19 -11.35 13.83 -5.70
N GLY A 20 -12.18 14.55 -6.45
CA GLY A 20 -11.77 15.67 -7.32
C GLY A 20 -11.93 15.40 -8.81
N ASP A 21 -11.11 16.05 -9.64
CA ASP A 21 -11.19 15.87 -11.09
C ASP A 21 -10.72 14.47 -11.51
N LEU A 22 -11.68 13.59 -11.70
CA LEU A 22 -11.45 12.20 -12.13
C LEU A 22 -10.98 12.07 -13.58
N ASN A 23 -10.98 13.15 -14.37
CA ASN A 23 -10.35 13.21 -15.69
C ASN A 23 -8.89 13.68 -15.62
N GLY A 24 -8.50 14.30 -14.50
CA GLY A 24 -7.17 14.79 -14.21
C GLY A 24 -6.37 13.84 -13.32
N GLU A 25 -5.28 14.35 -12.74
CA GLU A 25 -4.49 13.63 -11.75
C GLU A 25 -5.06 13.89 -10.34
N THR A 26 -5.45 12.84 -9.63
CA THR A 26 -5.88 12.93 -8.22
C THR A 26 -5.05 11.98 -7.37
N SER A 27 -4.98 12.23 -6.07
CA SER A 27 -4.17 11.45 -5.14
C SER A 27 -4.88 11.21 -3.83
N ALA A 28 -4.57 10.07 -3.22
CA ALA A 28 -5.02 9.69 -1.90
C ALA A 28 -3.82 9.21 -1.07
N THR A 29 -3.85 9.49 0.23
CA THR A 29 -2.77 9.14 1.15
C THR A 29 -3.18 7.94 1.99
N LEU A 30 -2.26 6.98 2.10
CA LEU A 30 -2.36 5.83 2.98
C LEU A 30 -1.28 5.93 4.06
N HIS A 31 -1.69 6.13 5.29
CA HIS A 31 -0.81 6.15 6.45
C HIS A 31 -0.52 4.71 6.91
N LEU A 32 0.75 4.35 6.94
CA LEU A 32 1.23 3.06 7.43
C LEU A 32 2.06 3.27 8.70
N THR A 33 1.68 2.63 9.80
CA THR A 33 2.42 2.67 11.07
C THR A 33 2.83 1.27 11.48
N ASN A 34 4.08 1.07 11.87
CA ASN A 34 4.51 -0.19 12.47
C ASN A 34 4.19 -0.20 13.98
N ARG A 35 3.29 -1.08 14.41
CA ARG A 35 2.96 -1.31 15.82
C ARG A 35 3.47 -2.65 16.35
N SER A 36 4.28 -3.36 15.56
CA SER A 36 4.93 -4.60 15.99
C SER A 36 6.22 -4.33 16.75
N ASP A 37 6.59 -5.25 17.61
CA ASP A 37 7.83 -5.24 18.39
C ASP A 37 9.11 -5.41 17.55
N SER A 38 8.99 -5.65 16.25
CA SER A 38 10.12 -5.82 15.33
C SER A 38 10.06 -4.86 14.14
N ARG A 39 11.20 -4.68 13.47
CA ARG A 39 11.28 -3.94 12.21
C ARG A 39 10.55 -4.69 11.10
N GLN A 40 9.79 -3.97 10.30
CA GLN A 40 8.97 -4.54 9.22
C GLN A 40 9.32 -3.89 7.88
N ALA A 41 9.59 -4.70 6.86
CA ALA A 41 9.62 -4.23 5.48
C ALA A 41 8.20 -4.28 4.92
N PHE A 42 7.75 -3.19 4.29
CA PHE A 42 6.47 -3.12 3.62
C PHE A 42 6.63 -3.02 2.11
N LYS A 43 5.61 -3.49 1.38
CA LYS A 43 5.50 -3.34 -0.07
C LYS A 43 4.05 -3.09 -0.43
N VAL A 44 3.82 -2.06 -1.23
CA VAL A 44 2.50 -1.64 -1.69
C VAL A 44 2.40 -1.95 -3.18
N LYS A 45 1.32 -2.61 -3.56
CA LYS A 45 1.01 -2.97 -4.95
C LYS A 45 -0.40 -2.48 -5.30
N CYS A 46 -0.67 -2.31 -6.58
CA CYS A 46 -1.99 -2.01 -7.09
C CYS A 46 -2.37 -2.98 -8.20
N THR A 47 -3.66 -3.04 -8.51
CA THR A 47 -4.17 -3.86 -9.62
C THR A 47 -3.75 -3.36 -11.01
N ARG A 48 -3.43 -2.07 -11.14
CA ARG A 48 -3.05 -1.45 -12.42
C ARG A 48 -1.97 -0.38 -12.27
N ASN A 49 -0.73 -0.76 -12.55
CA ASN A 49 0.43 0.14 -12.45
C ASN A 49 0.48 1.22 -13.55
N ASP A 50 -0.39 1.14 -14.56
CA ASP A 50 -0.40 2.08 -15.67
C ASP A 50 -1.34 3.28 -15.45
N ILE A 51 -2.22 3.21 -14.45
CA ILE A 51 -3.10 4.32 -14.02
C ILE A 51 -2.89 4.70 -12.55
N PHE A 52 -2.30 3.82 -11.72
CA PHE A 52 -1.93 4.14 -10.35
C PHE A 52 -0.41 4.22 -10.20
N LYS A 53 0.07 5.28 -9.56
CA LYS A 53 1.45 5.42 -9.11
C LYS A 53 1.49 5.44 -7.59
N ILE A 54 2.46 4.74 -6.99
CA ILE A 54 2.58 4.63 -5.54
C ILE A 54 3.95 5.14 -5.11
N ARG A 55 3.99 6.02 -4.11
CA ARG A 55 5.24 6.56 -3.55
C ARG A 55 5.15 6.75 -2.02
N PRO A 56 6.04 6.13 -1.23
CA PRO A 56 6.96 5.05 -1.61
C PRO A 56 6.21 3.72 -1.87
N ALA A 57 6.66 2.94 -2.87
CA ALA A 57 6.06 1.63 -3.16
C ALA A 57 6.57 0.51 -2.23
N ALA A 58 7.70 0.71 -1.56
CA ALA A 58 8.26 -0.19 -0.57
C ALA A 58 9.17 0.58 0.38
N GLY A 59 9.38 0.05 1.58
CA GLY A 59 10.24 0.66 2.59
C GLY A 59 10.37 -0.23 3.82
N ILE A 60 11.08 0.28 4.83
CA ILE A 60 11.22 -0.35 6.13
C ILE A 60 10.68 0.61 7.19
N LEU A 61 10.00 0.06 8.18
CA LEU A 61 9.50 0.78 9.35
C LEU A 61 10.05 0.12 10.63
N ASP A 62 10.73 0.92 11.45
CA ASP A 62 11.05 0.56 12.83
C ASP A 62 9.81 0.57 13.73
N PHE A 63 9.92 0.03 14.95
CA PHE A 63 8.82 0.08 15.91
C PHE A 63 8.36 1.52 16.16
N GLY A 64 7.05 1.76 16.05
CA GLY A 64 6.44 3.08 16.24
C GLY A 64 6.62 4.03 15.06
N GLN A 65 7.39 3.66 14.02
CA GLN A 65 7.59 4.51 12.85
C GLN A 65 6.36 4.48 11.94
N SER A 66 6.06 5.64 11.35
CA SER A 66 5.04 5.80 10.32
C SER A 66 5.60 6.30 9.00
N VAL A 67 4.87 6.04 7.92
CA VAL A 67 5.10 6.60 6.59
C VAL A 67 3.78 6.89 5.90
N ASP A 68 3.73 7.99 5.17
CA ASP A 68 2.65 8.31 4.26
C ASP A 68 2.96 7.77 2.87
N VAL A 69 2.14 6.83 2.41
CA VAL A 69 2.17 6.33 1.05
C VAL A 69 1.17 7.12 0.22
N ILE A 70 1.67 7.91 -0.72
CA ILE A 70 0.86 8.66 -1.66
C ILE A 70 0.56 7.75 -2.85
N ILE A 71 -0.73 7.53 -3.10
CA ILE A 71 -1.22 6.83 -4.28
C ILE A 71 -1.84 7.88 -5.20
N THR A 72 -1.29 8.00 -6.40
CA THR A 72 -1.76 8.92 -7.44
C THR A 72 -2.52 8.12 -8.48
N PHE A 73 -3.76 8.52 -8.75
CA PHE A 73 -4.56 8.05 -9.88
C PHE A 73 -4.44 9.03 -11.05
N LYS A 74 -4.05 8.51 -12.20
CA LYS A 74 -4.00 9.23 -13.47
C LYS A 74 -4.71 8.40 -14.53
N PRO A 75 -5.93 8.78 -14.94
CA PRO A 75 -6.67 8.06 -15.96
C PRO A 75 -5.93 8.17 -17.31
N LYS A 76 -6.08 7.12 -18.13
CA LYS A 76 -5.80 7.21 -19.56
C LYS A 76 -7.04 7.78 -20.27
N SER A 77 -6.85 8.32 -21.47
CA SER A 77 -7.88 9.06 -22.23
C SER A 77 -9.19 8.29 -22.44
N ASP A 78 -9.12 6.95 -22.43
CA ASP A 78 -10.21 6.00 -22.65
C ASP A 78 -10.73 5.33 -21.38
N TYR A 79 -10.19 5.67 -20.20
CA TYR A 79 -10.48 4.98 -18.95
C TYR A 79 -11.53 5.71 -18.12
N THR A 80 -12.69 5.09 -17.93
CA THR A 80 -13.70 5.56 -16.97
C THR A 80 -13.43 4.97 -15.57
N PRO A 81 -13.21 5.80 -14.53
CA PRO A 81 -13.01 5.31 -13.17
C PRO A 81 -14.27 4.62 -12.63
N GLN A 82 -14.11 3.39 -12.14
CA GLN A 82 -15.17 2.58 -11.54
C GLN A 82 -14.78 2.20 -10.11
N SER A 83 -15.64 2.55 -9.16
CA SER A 83 -15.48 2.18 -7.75
C SER A 83 -15.59 0.67 -7.55
N ASP A 84 -14.85 0.13 -6.57
CA ASP A 84 -14.79 -1.30 -6.23
C ASP A 84 -14.24 -2.23 -7.33
N ARG A 85 -13.59 -1.68 -8.37
CA ARG A 85 -12.92 -2.46 -9.42
C ARG A 85 -11.44 -2.70 -9.15
N HIS A 86 -10.82 -1.83 -8.36
CA HIS A 86 -9.38 -1.83 -8.08
C HIS A 86 -9.13 -1.93 -6.58
N HIS A 87 -7.95 -2.44 -6.23
CA HIS A 87 -7.50 -2.47 -4.85
C HIS A 87 -6.01 -2.14 -4.74
N ILE A 88 -5.65 -1.59 -3.58
CA ILE A 88 -4.28 -1.39 -3.15
C ILE A 88 -3.95 -2.48 -2.13
N GLY A 89 -2.96 -3.31 -2.43
CA GLY A 89 -2.49 -4.36 -1.54
C GLY A 89 -1.26 -3.88 -0.78
N VAL A 90 -1.31 -3.92 0.54
CA VAL A 90 -0.14 -3.69 1.40
C VAL A 90 0.30 -5.02 1.98
N TYR A 91 1.58 -5.32 1.82
CA TYR A 91 2.21 -6.55 2.29
C TYR A 91 3.34 -6.18 3.23
N HIS A 92 3.59 -7.02 4.23
CA HIS A 92 4.78 -6.85 5.08
C HIS A 92 5.44 -8.18 5.43
N ILE A 93 6.72 -8.08 5.78
CA ILE A 93 7.57 -9.16 6.26
C ILE A 93 8.47 -8.61 7.38
N PRO A 94 8.96 -9.47 8.30
CA PRO A 94 10.01 -9.08 9.23
C PRO A 94 11.25 -8.65 8.44
N ALA A 95 11.91 -7.58 8.89
CA ALA A 95 13.15 -7.12 8.30
C ALA A 95 14.27 -7.22 9.34
N PRO A 96 15.31 -8.04 9.10
CA PRO A 96 16.46 -8.13 9.99
C PRO A 96 17.14 -6.78 10.22
N GLU A 97 17.79 -6.64 11.37
CA GLU A 97 18.59 -5.45 11.66
C GLU A 97 19.72 -5.30 10.62
N GLY A 98 19.96 -4.06 10.17
CA GLY A 98 20.93 -3.77 9.10
C GLY A 98 20.49 -4.16 7.68
N SER A 99 19.36 -4.85 7.50
CA SER A 99 18.84 -5.18 6.17
C SER A 99 18.32 -3.94 5.44
N THR A 100 18.50 -3.94 4.12
CA THR A 100 17.82 -2.98 3.23
C THR A 100 16.45 -3.52 2.85
N CYS A 101 15.51 -2.64 2.45
CA CYS A 101 14.18 -3.09 2.02
C CYS A 101 14.28 -4.12 0.87
N THR A 102 15.13 -3.85 -0.13
CA THR A 102 15.35 -4.78 -1.24
C THR A 102 15.95 -6.11 -0.77
N GLY A 103 16.92 -6.08 0.15
CA GLY A 103 17.53 -7.29 0.70
C GLY A 103 16.53 -8.13 1.48
N ALA A 104 15.76 -7.52 2.37
CA ALA A 104 14.72 -8.21 3.14
C ALA A 104 13.71 -8.92 2.23
N TRP A 105 13.22 -8.26 1.18
CA TRP A 105 12.30 -8.87 0.22
C TRP A 105 12.93 -9.93 -0.69
N ALA A 106 14.24 -9.86 -0.94
CA ALA A 106 14.95 -10.83 -1.78
C ALA A 106 15.29 -12.13 -1.01
N GLU A 107 15.63 -12.00 0.28
CA GLU A 107 16.00 -13.11 1.16
C GLU A 107 14.80 -13.78 1.83
N HIS A 108 13.64 -13.10 1.87
CA HIS A 108 12.42 -13.66 2.46
C HIS A 108 11.90 -14.86 1.67
N TYR A 109 11.91 -16.02 2.31
CA TYR A 109 11.35 -17.25 1.77
C TYR A 109 9.89 -17.45 2.22
N GLY A 110 9.00 -17.70 1.26
CA GLY A 110 7.59 -17.98 1.53
C GLY A 110 6.66 -16.76 1.36
N PRO A 111 5.38 -16.88 1.75
CA PRO A 111 4.41 -15.80 1.61
C PRO A 111 4.75 -14.63 2.54
N PRO A 112 4.25 -13.42 2.24
CA PRO A 112 4.30 -12.30 3.18
C PRO A 112 3.66 -12.69 4.52
N GLN A 113 4.15 -12.10 5.62
CA GLN A 113 3.64 -12.38 6.95
C GLN A 113 2.17 -11.92 7.09
N GLY A 114 1.83 -10.80 6.46
CA GLY A 114 0.47 -10.30 6.39
C GLY A 114 0.22 -9.53 5.10
N GLU A 115 -1.04 -9.53 4.68
CA GLU A 115 -1.57 -8.68 3.62
C GLU A 115 -2.84 -7.96 4.07
N VAL A 116 -3.03 -6.73 3.62
CA VAL A 116 -4.32 -6.03 3.64
C VAL A 116 -4.63 -5.51 2.25
N ARG A 117 -5.89 -5.60 1.85
CA ARG A 117 -6.36 -5.12 0.55
C ARG A 117 -7.40 -4.03 0.78
N ILE A 118 -7.05 -2.84 0.34
CA ILE A 118 -7.88 -1.64 0.48
C ILE A 118 -8.58 -1.42 -0.85
N LYS A 119 -9.91 -1.37 -0.85
CA LYS A 119 -10.70 -1.15 -2.07
C LYS A 119 -10.56 0.29 -2.54
N VAL A 120 -10.50 0.50 -3.86
CA VAL A 120 -10.43 1.84 -4.44
C VAL A 120 -11.83 2.32 -4.80
N PHE A 121 -12.16 3.53 -4.36
CA PHE A 121 -13.40 4.23 -4.66
C PHE A 121 -13.09 5.60 -5.26
N PHE A 122 -13.99 6.06 -6.12
CA PHE A 122 -13.92 7.38 -6.74
C PHE A 122 -15.16 8.18 -6.36
N GLU A 123 -14.97 9.39 -5.87
CA GLU A 123 -16.02 10.35 -5.55
C GLU A 123 -15.87 11.58 -6.46
N LYS A 124 -16.98 12.01 -7.06
CA LYS A 124 -17.05 13.19 -7.93
C LYS A 124 -17.43 14.42 -7.11
#